data_AF-A0A7N0TM39-F1
#
_entry.id   AF-A0A7N0TM39-F1
#
_cell.length_a   1.000
_cell.length_b   1.000
_cell.length_c   1.000
_cell.angle_alpha   90.00
_cell.angle_beta   90.00
_cell.angle_gamma   90.00
#
_symmetry.space_group_name_H-M   'P 1'
#
loop_
_entity.id
_entity.type
_entity.pdbx_description
1 polymer ?
#
loop_
_entity_poly.entity_id
_entity_poly.type
_entity_poly.pdbx_seq_one_letter_code
_entity_poly.pdbx_strand_id
1 'polypeptide(L)'
;MGCLLLSLIHLPKSFCQLPLAPFPPHFPKYPSKRQFVTYLESYARKFHIRPRFNEAVTAAEYDKALGLWRVNTSDSNLGLGLGLGCGEREYLCRWVVVATGENAEVVVAEMEGAEEFGGAVVHTCGYKSGEMFRGKRVLVVGSGNSGMEVCLDLCSFGAKPSIVVRDTVHVLPQEMLGRSTFGLSMWLQKWLPIRLVDRFLLLLSWFVIGDTSNLGLTRPKLGPLELKNLTGKTPVLDVGTIDKIRSGHVQVRPGIRRLKRLAVEFVNGRVENYDAIILATGYKSNVPSWLKV
;
A
#
# COMPACT_ATOMS: atom_id res chain seq x y z
N MET A 1 5.93 4.68 5.70
CA MET A 1 6.56 3.72 4.76
C MET A 1 5.47 2.75 4.33
N GLY A 2 4.89 2.94 3.14
CA GLY A 2 3.82 2.05 2.64
C GLY A 2 4.36 0.65 2.30
N CYS A 3 3.54 -0.36 2.53
CA CYS A 3 3.86 -1.75 2.25
C CYS A 3 3.87 -2.07 0.75
N LEU A 4 5.06 -1.94 0.16
CA LEU A 4 5.43 -2.64 -1.06
C LEU A 4 6.01 -3.99 -0.61
N LEU A 5 5.13 -4.99 -0.48
CA LEU A 5 5.50 -6.33 -0.03
C LEU A 5 5.99 -7.21 -1.16
N LEU A 6 5.63 -6.91 -2.41
CA LEU A 6 6.32 -7.49 -3.55
C LEU A 6 7.47 -6.62 -4.02
N SER A 7 8.47 -7.35 -4.49
CA SER A 7 9.78 -6.90 -4.89
C SER A 7 9.79 -5.85 -5.99
N LEU A 8 8.65 -5.50 -6.62
CA LEU A 8 8.53 -4.68 -7.82
C LEU A 8 7.55 -3.52 -7.65
N ILE A 9 7.81 -2.41 -8.33
CA ILE A 9 6.89 -1.28 -8.41
C ILE A 9 5.77 -1.60 -9.39
N HIS A 10 4.51 -1.33 -9.02
CA HIS A 10 3.34 -1.56 -9.87
C HIS A 10 3.30 -0.69 -11.14
N LEU A 11 4.01 0.44 -11.12
CA LEU A 11 4.09 1.38 -12.23
C LEU A 11 5.36 1.16 -13.08
N PRO A 12 5.29 1.32 -14.41
CA PRO A 12 6.47 1.24 -15.25
C PRO A 12 7.49 2.34 -14.92
N LYS A 13 8.79 2.03 -15.08
CA LYS A 13 9.90 2.94 -14.79
C LYS A 13 9.78 4.32 -15.44
N SER A 14 9.21 4.40 -16.65
CA SER A 14 9.00 5.67 -17.37
C SER A 14 8.05 6.64 -16.65
N PHE A 15 7.15 6.13 -15.80
CA PHE A 15 6.21 6.94 -15.02
C PHE A 15 6.69 7.25 -13.60
N CYS A 16 7.82 6.65 -13.18
CA CYS A 16 8.36 6.81 -11.84
C CYS A 16 9.74 7.48 -11.83
N GLN A 17 10.21 7.97 -12.98
CA GLN A 17 11.51 8.64 -13.07
C GLN A 17 11.38 10.08 -12.60
N LEU A 18 12.36 10.52 -11.81
CA LEU A 18 12.52 11.90 -11.39
C LEU A 18 13.02 12.76 -12.57
N PRO A 19 12.67 14.06 -12.58
CA PRO A 19 13.12 15.00 -13.61
C PRO A 19 14.65 15.00 -13.76
N LEU A 20 15.12 15.15 -14.99
CA LEU A 20 16.54 15.31 -15.33
C LEU A 20 17.44 14.07 -15.07
N ALA A 21 16.86 12.93 -14.67
CA ALA A 21 17.58 11.68 -14.50
C ALA A 21 16.68 10.47 -14.82
N PRO A 22 16.66 9.98 -16.07
CA PRO A 22 15.90 8.77 -16.40
C PRO A 22 16.47 7.55 -15.66
N PHE A 23 15.67 6.49 -15.54
CA PHE A 23 16.17 5.21 -15.03
C PHE A 23 17.25 4.64 -15.96
N PRO A 24 18.21 3.87 -15.42
CA PRO A 24 19.17 3.14 -16.23
C PRO A 24 18.50 2.23 -17.28
N PRO A 25 19.06 2.12 -18.51
CA PRO A 25 18.47 1.31 -19.58
C PRO A 25 18.29 -0.16 -19.20
N HIS A 26 19.25 -0.72 -18.45
CA HIS A 26 19.28 -2.13 -18.02
C HIS A 26 18.25 -2.46 -16.93
N PHE A 27 17.58 -1.48 -16.32
CA PHE A 27 16.51 -1.79 -15.37
C PHE A 27 15.28 -2.36 -16.09
N PRO A 28 14.58 -3.36 -15.50
CA PRO A 28 13.36 -3.90 -16.08
C PRO A 28 12.25 -2.84 -16.12
N LYS A 29 11.19 -3.12 -16.89
CA LYS A 29 10.01 -2.25 -17.01
C LYS A 29 9.42 -1.91 -15.64
N TYR A 30 9.34 -2.89 -14.74
CA TYR A 30 8.96 -2.71 -13.33
C TYR A 30 10.21 -2.93 -12.48
N PRO A 31 10.87 -1.85 -12.01
CA PRO A 31 12.09 -1.98 -11.22
C PRO A 31 11.78 -2.57 -9.84
N SER A 32 12.76 -3.28 -9.30
CA SER A 32 12.63 -3.80 -7.94
C SER A 32 12.72 -2.72 -6.89
N LYS A 33 12.24 -2.99 -5.66
CA LYS A 33 12.41 -2.08 -4.51
C LYS A 33 13.88 -1.68 -4.33
N ARG A 34 14.80 -2.65 -4.40
CA ARG A 34 16.25 -2.39 -4.28
C ARG A 34 16.76 -1.52 -5.43
N GLN A 35 16.39 -1.84 -6.67
CA GLN A 35 16.75 -1.04 -7.84
C GLN A 35 16.23 0.40 -7.73
N PHE A 36 15.00 0.59 -7.25
CA PHE A 36 14.41 1.91 -7.05
C PHE A 36 15.13 2.71 -5.96
N VAL A 37 15.50 2.08 -4.84
CA VAL A 37 16.32 2.73 -3.80
C VAL A 37 17.68 3.14 -4.37
N THR A 38 18.37 2.24 -5.08
CA THR A 38 19.64 2.57 -5.74
C THR A 38 19.51 3.73 -6.73
N TYR A 39 18.38 3.82 -7.43
CA TYR A 39 18.07 4.94 -8.31
C TYR A 39 17.92 6.26 -7.54
N LEU A 40 17.17 6.28 -6.42
CA LEU A 40 17.01 7.46 -5.58
C LEU A 40 18.33 7.93 -4.94
N GLU A 41 19.15 6.99 -4.47
CA GLU A 41 20.49 7.29 -3.94
C GLU A 41 21.40 7.87 -5.03
N SER A 42 21.32 7.35 -6.25
CA SER A 42 22.07 7.88 -7.39
C SER A 42 21.58 9.26 -7.80
N TYR A 43 20.28 9.52 -7.72
CA TYR A 43 19.69 10.84 -7.94
C TYR A 43 20.21 11.85 -6.92
N ALA A 44 20.15 11.52 -5.62
CA ALA A 44 20.64 12.38 -4.55
C ALA A 44 22.12 12.72 -4.72
N ARG A 45 22.95 11.73 -5.09
CA ARG A 45 24.38 11.93 -5.40
C ARG A 45 24.59 12.84 -6.60
N LYS A 46 23.88 12.61 -7.71
CA LYS A 46 24.00 13.38 -8.96
C LYS A 46 23.69 14.87 -8.77
N PHE A 47 22.69 15.19 -7.95
CA PHE A 47 22.24 16.57 -7.71
C PHE A 47 22.73 17.14 -6.37
N HIS A 48 23.69 16.48 -5.72
CA HIS A 48 24.26 16.89 -4.43
C HIS A 48 23.22 17.18 -3.33
N ILE A 49 22.10 16.45 -3.35
CA ILE A 49 21.07 16.54 -2.32
C ILE A 49 21.59 15.81 -1.08
N ARG A 50 21.63 16.53 0.05
CA ARG A 50 22.14 16.01 1.33
C ARG A 50 21.03 16.04 2.40
N PRO A 51 20.14 15.04 2.43
CA PRO A 51 19.13 14.93 3.48
C PRO A 51 19.80 14.76 4.86
N ARG A 52 19.20 15.36 5.89
CA ARG A 52 19.52 15.01 7.28
C ARG A 52 18.69 13.82 7.68
N PHE A 53 19.35 12.69 7.90
CA PHE A 53 18.72 11.46 8.39
C PHE A 53 18.71 11.44 9.91
N ASN A 54 17.86 10.59 10.50
CA ASN A 54 17.69 10.44 11.95
C ASN A 54 17.24 11.73 12.67
N GLU A 55 16.60 12.63 11.93
CA GLU A 55 16.07 13.88 12.45
C GLU A 55 14.58 13.94 12.12
N ALA A 56 13.75 13.63 13.12
CA ALA A 56 12.30 13.59 12.96
C ALA A 56 11.72 14.98 13.25
N VAL A 57 10.88 15.50 12.35
CA VAL A 57 10.09 16.71 12.64
C VAL A 57 8.99 16.34 13.62
N THR A 58 8.96 17.02 14.76
CA THR A 58 7.98 16.79 15.84
C THR A 58 6.87 17.85 15.84
N ALA A 59 7.21 19.07 15.43
CA ALA A 59 6.24 20.15 15.27
C ALA A 59 6.68 21.12 14.16
N ALA A 60 5.72 21.69 13.44
CA ALA A 60 5.94 22.79 12.52
C ALA A 60 4.77 23.79 12.66
N GLU A 61 5.07 25.02 13.06
CA GLU A 61 4.06 26.04 13.37
C GLU A 61 4.44 27.39 12.75
N TYR A 62 3.45 28.14 12.26
CA TYR A 62 3.70 29.47 11.71
C TYR A 62 3.66 30.54 12.81
N ASP A 63 4.79 31.19 13.04
CA ASP A 63 4.90 32.31 13.97
C ASP A 63 4.52 33.62 13.25
N LYS A 64 3.33 34.13 13.56
CA LYS A 64 2.81 35.36 12.96
C LYS A 64 3.59 36.61 13.37
N ALA A 65 4.24 36.62 14.54
CA ALA A 65 5.01 37.76 14.99
C ALA A 65 6.33 37.86 14.22
N LEU A 66 6.96 36.72 13.95
CA LEU A 66 8.21 36.64 13.17
C LEU A 66 7.98 36.59 11.66
N GLY A 67 6.77 36.24 11.21
CA GLY A 67 6.46 35.99 9.80
C GLY A 67 7.18 34.76 9.22
N LEU A 68 7.59 33.83 10.08
CA LEU A 68 8.38 32.65 9.74
C LEU A 68 7.76 31.38 10.33
N TRP A 69 8.06 30.24 9.72
CA TRP A 69 7.79 28.92 10.27
C TRP A 69 8.86 28.55 11.30
N ARG A 70 8.40 27.98 12.41
CA ARG A 70 9.22 27.34 13.44
C ARG A 70 9.05 25.83 13.31
N VAL A 71 10.14 25.13 13.03
CA VAL A 71 10.15 23.68 12.83
C VAL A 71 11.03 23.04 13.89
N ASN A 72 10.41 22.24 14.75
CA ASN A 72 11.09 21.51 15.80
C ASN A 72 11.41 20.10 15.32
N THR A 73 12.63 19.67 15.57
CA THR A 73 13.09 18.32 15.27
C THR A 73 13.68 17.65 16.50
N SER A 74 13.61 16.33 16.53
CA SER A 74 14.25 15.49 17.53
C SER A 74 15.24 14.54 16.85
N ASP A 75 16.45 14.45 17.40
CA ASP A 75 17.45 13.47 16.97
C ASP A 75 17.14 12.08 17.54
N SER A 76 16.81 11.11 16.67
CA SER A 76 16.41 9.76 17.11
C SER A 76 17.59 8.91 17.59
N ASN A 77 18.84 9.31 17.34
CA ASN A 77 20.02 8.54 17.73
C ASN A 77 20.57 8.90 19.12
N LEU A 78 20.18 10.03 19.70
CA LEU A 78 20.69 10.48 21.01
C LEU A 78 20.04 9.78 22.21
N GLY A 79 18.94 9.04 22.02
CA GLY A 79 18.26 8.30 23.10
C GLY A 79 18.88 6.95 23.48
N LEU A 80 19.91 6.47 22.78
CA LEU A 80 20.40 5.09 22.89
C LEU A 80 21.81 4.90 23.47
N GLY A 81 22.44 5.89 24.11
CA GLY A 81 23.74 5.55 24.73
C GLY A 81 24.48 6.51 25.65
N LEU A 82 24.21 7.81 25.70
CA LEU A 82 25.01 8.71 26.55
C LEU A 82 24.08 9.82 27.06
N GLY A 83 23.88 9.91 28.38
CA GLY A 83 22.97 10.86 29.04
C GLY A 83 23.33 12.34 28.87
N LEU A 84 23.39 12.83 27.63
CA LEU A 84 23.69 14.18 27.21
C LEU A 84 22.51 14.71 26.40
N GLY A 85 21.51 15.25 27.08
CA GLY A 85 20.48 16.16 26.53
C GLY A 85 19.56 15.61 25.43
N CYS A 86 18.27 15.92 25.52
CA CYS A 86 17.36 15.76 24.39
C CYS A 86 17.87 16.63 23.23
N GLY A 87 18.31 16.01 22.14
CA GLY A 87 18.84 16.68 20.95
C GLY A 87 17.75 17.37 20.12
N GLU A 88 16.97 18.24 20.75
CA GLU A 88 15.96 19.05 20.10
C GLU A 88 16.62 20.19 19.33
N ARG A 89 16.21 20.40 18.08
CA ARG A 89 16.65 21.52 17.24
C ARG A 89 15.45 22.28 16.73
N GLU A 90 15.59 23.60 16.67
CA GLU A 90 14.60 24.50 16.07
C GLU A 90 15.18 25.11 14.79
N TYR A 91 14.38 25.10 13.72
CA TYR A 91 14.68 25.79 12.47
C TYR A 91 13.66 26.88 12.22
N LEU A 92 14.17 28.06 11.82
CA LEU A 92 13.36 29.16 11.32
C LEU A 92 13.44 29.20 9.79
N CYS A 93 12.30 29.14 9.11
CA CYS A 93 12.26 29.18 7.66
C CYS A 93 11.06 29.95 7.12
N ARG A 94 11.17 30.46 5.89
CA ARG A 94 10.07 31.17 5.22
C ARG A 94 9.00 30.22 4.69
N TRP A 95 9.40 29.02 4.30
CA TRP A 95 8.56 28.05 3.61
C TRP A 95 8.82 26.65 4.16
N VAL A 96 7.73 25.90 4.32
CA VAL A 96 7.76 24.48 4.67
C VAL A 96 7.16 23.70 3.51
N VAL A 97 7.89 22.70 3.02
CA VAL A 97 7.40 21.76 2.00
C VAL A 97 7.22 20.41 2.67
N VAL A 98 5.98 19.93 2.72
CA VAL A 98 5.61 18.65 3.33
C VAL A 98 5.71 17.54 2.30
N ALA A 99 6.66 16.62 2.49
CA ALA A 99 6.91 15.49 1.59
C ALA A 99 6.93 14.13 2.33
N THR A 100 6.18 14.01 3.44
CA THR A 100 6.13 12.80 4.28
C THR A 100 5.26 11.67 3.71
N GLY A 101 4.47 11.97 2.68
CA GLY A 101 3.57 11.03 2.01
C GLY A 101 2.30 10.71 2.80
N GLU A 102 1.39 9.97 2.18
CA GLU A 102 0.05 9.67 2.74
C GLU A 102 0.03 8.37 3.56
N ASN A 103 1.04 7.52 3.43
CA ASN A 103 1.12 6.19 4.05
C ASN A 103 2.13 6.18 5.22
N ALA A 104 1.81 6.93 6.28
CA ALA A 104 2.70 7.14 7.42
C ALA A 104 2.36 6.19 8.59
N GLU A 105 1.13 6.27 9.09
CA GLU A 105 0.66 5.49 10.24
C GLU A 105 -0.21 4.32 9.78
N VAL A 106 -0.04 3.16 10.42
CA VAL A 106 -0.87 2.00 10.14
C VAL A 106 -2.30 2.23 10.61
N VAL A 107 -3.26 1.76 9.83
CA VAL A 107 -4.67 1.73 10.26
C VAL A 107 -4.94 0.34 10.79
N VAL A 108 -5.02 0.20 12.12
CA VAL A 108 -5.43 -1.06 12.75
C VAL A 108 -6.96 -1.04 12.87
N ALA A 109 -7.63 -1.96 12.19
CA ALA A 109 -9.07 -2.09 12.32
C ALA A 109 -9.41 -2.68 13.69
N GLU A 110 -10.27 -2.01 14.45
CA GLU A 110 -10.85 -2.57 15.67
C GLU A 110 -11.72 -3.77 15.29
N MET A 111 -11.44 -4.91 15.89
CA MET A 111 -12.20 -6.14 15.71
C MET A 111 -12.58 -6.65 17.09
N GLU A 112 -13.87 -6.93 17.28
CA GLU A 112 -14.37 -7.53 18.52
C GLU A 112 -13.62 -8.86 18.79
N GLY A 113 -13.14 -9.05 20.01
CA GLY A 113 -12.41 -10.25 20.42
C GLY A 113 -10.96 -10.36 19.89
N ALA A 114 -10.39 -9.27 19.36
CA ALA A 114 -8.99 -9.27 18.88
C ALA A 114 -7.98 -9.68 19.96
N GLU A 115 -8.19 -9.26 21.21
CA GLU A 115 -7.34 -9.60 22.36
C GLU A 115 -7.44 -11.09 22.73
N GLU A 116 -8.54 -11.75 22.39
CA GLU A 116 -8.75 -13.18 22.65
C GLU A 116 -8.03 -14.07 21.63
N PHE A 117 -7.70 -13.54 20.45
CA PHE A 117 -7.08 -14.32 19.39
C PHE A 117 -5.66 -14.74 19.78
N GLY A 118 -5.46 -16.05 19.98
CA GLY A 118 -4.19 -16.63 20.39
C GLY A 118 -3.18 -16.83 19.26
N GLY A 119 -3.55 -16.50 18.01
CA GLY A 119 -2.65 -16.52 16.85
C GLY A 119 -1.93 -15.19 16.63
N ALA A 120 -1.00 -15.16 15.69
CA ALA A 120 -0.26 -13.93 15.37
C ALA A 120 -1.16 -12.93 14.60
N VAL A 121 -1.24 -11.69 15.06
CA VAL A 121 -1.88 -10.58 14.32
C VAL A 121 -0.79 -9.60 13.88
N VAL A 122 -0.58 -9.47 12.57
CA VAL A 122 0.52 -8.68 12.00
C VAL A 122 -0.02 -7.71 10.97
N HIS A 123 0.25 -6.41 11.10
CA HIS A 123 -0.04 -5.49 10.01
C HIS A 123 0.96 -5.69 8.87
N THR A 124 0.54 -5.45 7.62
CA THR A 124 1.40 -5.59 6.44
C THR A 124 2.77 -4.93 6.64
N CYS A 125 2.87 -3.78 7.34
CA CYS A 125 4.14 -3.10 7.64
C CYS A 125 5.20 -3.98 8.33
N GLY A 126 4.76 -4.97 9.13
CA GLY A 126 5.61 -5.93 9.80
C GLY A 126 5.78 -7.25 9.03
N TYR A 127 5.05 -7.44 7.93
CA TYR A 127 5.21 -8.60 7.06
C TYR A 127 6.51 -8.48 6.25
N LYS A 128 7.21 -9.59 6.06
CA LYS A 128 8.46 -9.64 5.30
C LYS A 128 8.44 -10.69 4.19
N SER A 129 7.88 -11.86 4.48
CA SER A 129 7.84 -13.00 3.57
C SER A 129 6.76 -13.99 4.02
N GLY A 130 6.17 -14.71 3.08
CA GLY A 130 5.21 -15.77 3.33
C GLY A 130 5.84 -17.02 3.95
N GLU A 131 7.17 -17.12 3.91
CA GLU A 131 7.93 -18.25 4.44
C GLU A 131 7.62 -18.55 5.93
N MET A 132 7.40 -17.50 6.73
CA MET A 132 7.07 -17.58 8.16
C MET A 132 5.70 -18.27 8.42
N PHE A 133 4.89 -18.41 7.37
CA PHE A 133 3.54 -18.93 7.40
C PHE A 133 3.37 -20.23 6.61
N ARG A 134 4.47 -20.87 6.20
CA ARG A 134 4.44 -22.15 5.47
C ARG A 134 3.52 -23.16 6.19
N GLY A 135 2.56 -23.72 5.45
CA GLY A 135 1.59 -24.69 5.95
C GLY A 135 0.46 -24.12 6.83
N LYS A 136 0.54 -22.85 7.24
CA LYS A 136 -0.45 -22.20 8.12
C LYS A 136 -1.65 -21.69 7.33
N ARG A 137 -2.81 -21.64 7.99
CA ARG A 137 -4.00 -20.91 7.52
C ARG A 137 -3.88 -19.46 7.95
N VAL A 138 -3.85 -18.56 6.97
CA VAL A 138 -3.64 -17.13 7.22
C VAL A 138 -4.83 -16.35 6.71
N LEU A 139 -5.41 -15.51 7.55
CA LEU A 139 -6.48 -14.60 7.14
C LEU A 139 -5.89 -13.23 6.82
N VAL A 140 -5.97 -12.80 5.56
CA VAL A 140 -5.55 -11.47 5.12
C VAL A 140 -6.76 -10.54 5.14
N VAL A 141 -6.70 -9.50 5.97
CA VAL A 141 -7.80 -8.54 6.14
C VAL A 141 -7.59 -7.34 5.24
N GLY A 142 -8.36 -7.27 4.16
CA GLY A 142 -8.31 -6.17 3.18
C GLY A 142 -7.92 -6.65 1.79
N SER A 143 -8.69 -6.20 0.80
CA SER A 143 -8.58 -6.63 -0.60
C SER A 143 -7.94 -5.59 -1.51
N GLY A 144 -7.09 -4.70 -0.96
CA GLY A 144 -6.29 -3.75 -1.74
C GLY A 144 -5.05 -4.41 -2.36
N ASN A 145 -4.21 -3.61 -3.02
CA ASN A 145 -2.98 -4.10 -3.68
C ASN A 145 -2.12 -4.93 -2.71
N SER A 146 -1.77 -4.39 -1.53
CA SER A 146 -0.95 -5.11 -0.55
C SER A 146 -1.59 -6.42 -0.07
N GLY A 147 -2.91 -6.49 0.11
CA GLY A 147 -3.59 -7.69 0.56
C GLY A 147 -3.57 -8.81 -0.48
N MET A 148 -3.78 -8.46 -1.75
CA MET A 148 -3.71 -9.39 -2.87
C MET A 148 -2.28 -9.92 -3.07
N GLU A 149 -1.31 -9.02 -3.04
CA GLU A 149 0.11 -9.38 -3.12
C GLU A 149 0.57 -10.31 -2.00
N VAL A 150 0.17 -10.03 -0.76
CA VAL A 150 0.45 -10.91 0.38
C VAL A 150 -0.17 -12.29 0.19
N CYS A 151 -1.41 -12.37 -0.33
CA CYS A 151 -2.02 -13.67 -0.62
C CYS A 151 -1.21 -14.47 -1.64
N LEU A 152 -0.73 -13.80 -2.70
CA LEU A 152 0.10 -14.45 -3.72
C LEU A 152 1.44 -14.94 -3.15
N ASP A 153 2.09 -14.11 -2.33
CA ASP A 153 3.35 -14.45 -1.66
C ASP A 153 3.18 -15.63 -0.68
N LEU A 154 2.14 -15.58 0.16
CA LEU A 154 1.74 -16.68 1.05
C LEU A 154 1.52 -18.00 0.29
N CYS A 155 0.78 -17.96 -0.82
CA CYS A 155 0.59 -19.13 -1.68
C CYS A 155 1.92 -19.66 -2.22
N SER A 156 2.83 -18.79 -2.62
CA SER A 156 4.13 -19.17 -3.19
C SER A 156 5.03 -19.89 -2.18
N PHE A 157 4.85 -19.59 -0.89
CA PHE A 157 5.53 -20.27 0.22
C PHE A 157 4.73 -21.43 0.85
N GLY A 158 3.62 -21.84 0.25
CA GLY A 158 2.83 -22.99 0.70
C GLY A 158 1.96 -22.72 1.94
N ALA A 159 1.66 -21.46 2.25
CA ALA A 159 0.61 -21.11 3.20
C ALA A 159 -0.79 -21.24 2.54
N LYS A 160 -1.84 -21.25 3.36
CA LYS A 160 -3.25 -21.36 2.93
C LYS A 160 -3.98 -20.04 3.24
N PRO A 161 -3.86 -19.02 2.37
CA PRO A 161 -4.47 -17.72 2.61
C PRO A 161 -5.99 -17.72 2.35
N SER A 162 -6.72 -17.01 3.20
CA SER A 162 -8.04 -16.48 2.88
C SER A 162 -8.00 -14.96 2.91
N ILE A 163 -8.75 -14.29 2.02
CA ILE A 163 -8.79 -12.83 1.94
C ILE A 163 -10.18 -12.31 2.31
N VAL A 164 -10.21 -11.32 3.21
CA VAL A 164 -11.44 -10.63 3.62
C VAL A 164 -11.72 -9.49 2.65
N VAL A 165 -12.88 -9.57 2.00
CA VAL A 165 -13.42 -8.54 1.11
C VAL A 165 -14.68 -8.00 1.78
N ARG A 166 -14.58 -6.78 2.34
CA ARG A 166 -15.72 -6.12 3.00
C ARG A 166 -16.58 -5.34 2.00
N ASP A 167 -15.90 -4.58 1.14
CA ASP A 167 -16.50 -3.63 0.22
C ASP A 167 -16.16 -4.00 -1.22
N THR A 168 -16.74 -3.27 -2.18
CA THR A 168 -16.46 -3.45 -3.60
C THR A 168 -15.02 -3.06 -3.97
N VAL A 169 -14.41 -3.78 -4.90
CA VAL A 169 -13.04 -3.51 -5.39
C VAL A 169 -12.96 -3.67 -6.91
N HIS A 170 -12.25 -2.73 -7.56
CA HIS A 170 -11.85 -2.91 -8.95
C HIS A 170 -10.55 -3.69 -9.01
N VAL A 171 -10.56 -4.82 -9.71
CA VAL A 171 -9.35 -5.58 -10.04
C VAL A 171 -9.14 -5.52 -11.54
N LEU A 172 -7.98 -4.99 -11.94
CA LEU A 172 -7.54 -4.90 -13.33
C LEU A 172 -6.23 -5.68 -13.47
N PRO A 173 -5.95 -6.32 -14.61
CA PRO A 173 -4.63 -6.90 -14.84
C PRO A 173 -3.56 -5.80 -14.81
N GLN A 174 -2.32 -6.13 -14.39
CA GLN A 174 -1.21 -5.17 -14.45
C GLN A 174 -0.91 -4.73 -15.89
N GLU A 175 -1.09 -5.63 -16.86
CA GLU A 175 -0.87 -5.39 -18.28
C GLU A 175 -2.10 -5.72 -19.14
N MET A 176 -2.33 -4.90 -20.15
CA MET A 176 -3.37 -5.08 -21.17
C MET A 176 -2.78 -4.73 -22.53
N LEU A 177 -3.03 -5.57 -23.54
CA LEU A 177 -2.60 -5.33 -24.92
C LEU A 177 -1.08 -5.06 -25.03
N GLY A 178 -0.26 -5.78 -24.26
CA GLY A 178 1.21 -5.60 -24.21
C GLY A 178 1.69 -4.30 -23.56
N ARG A 179 0.79 -3.49 -23.00
CA ARG A 179 1.10 -2.23 -22.29
C ARG A 179 0.69 -2.35 -20.83
N SER A 180 1.28 -1.52 -19.96
CA SER A 180 0.77 -1.44 -18.58
C SER A 180 -0.63 -0.85 -18.59
N THR A 181 -1.52 -1.35 -17.74
CA THR A 181 -2.89 -0.81 -17.60
C THR A 181 -2.86 0.67 -17.25
N PHE A 182 -1.93 1.08 -16.37
CA PHE A 182 -1.72 2.48 -16.06
C PHE A 182 -1.30 3.29 -17.30
N GLY A 183 -0.30 2.85 -18.06
CA GLY A 183 0.18 3.57 -19.24
C GLY A 183 -0.88 3.66 -20.34
N LEU A 184 -1.65 2.58 -20.55
CA LEU A 184 -2.79 2.56 -21.46
C LEU A 184 -3.86 3.57 -21.01
N SER A 185 -4.20 3.58 -19.71
CA SER A 185 -5.18 4.52 -19.15
C SER A 185 -4.77 5.98 -19.33
N MET A 186 -3.48 6.31 -19.11
CA MET A 186 -2.95 7.66 -19.27
C MET A 186 -2.95 8.09 -20.74
N TRP A 187 -2.64 7.17 -21.66
CA TRP A 187 -2.67 7.46 -23.09
C TRP A 187 -4.09 7.72 -23.58
N LEU A 188 -5.07 6.90 -23.18
CA LEU A 188 -6.47 7.06 -23.57
C LEU A 188 -7.08 8.36 -23.02
N GLN A 189 -6.73 8.75 -21.80
CA GLN A 189 -7.21 10.00 -21.17
C GLN A 189 -6.75 11.28 -21.89
N LYS A 190 -5.75 11.20 -22.78
CA LYS A 190 -5.38 12.33 -23.65
C LYS A 190 -6.42 12.62 -24.73
N TRP A 191 -7.24 11.63 -25.08
CA TRP A 191 -8.14 11.68 -26.23
C TRP A 191 -9.60 11.45 -25.87
N LEU A 192 -9.88 10.83 -24.71
CA LEU A 192 -11.21 10.39 -24.32
C LEU A 192 -11.57 10.85 -22.91
N PRO A 193 -12.85 11.22 -22.67
CA PRO A 193 -13.39 11.42 -21.33
C PRO A 193 -13.19 10.21 -20.40
N ILE A 194 -12.96 10.46 -19.10
CA ILE A 194 -12.67 9.44 -18.09
C ILE A 194 -13.67 8.27 -18.07
N ARG A 195 -14.96 8.54 -18.24
CA ARG A 195 -16.02 7.52 -18.27
C ARG A 195 -15.95 6.57 -19.47
N LEU A 196 -15.41 7.03 -20.60
CA LEU A 196 -15.18 6.18 -21.76
C LEU A 196 -13.94 5.33 -21.56
N VAL A 197 -12.88 5.91 -20.98
CA VAL A 197 -11.67 5.16 -20.61
C VAL A 197 -12.00 4.06 -19.61
N ASP A 198 -12.77 4.37 -18.57
CA ASP A 198 -13.20 3.40 -17.56
C ASP A 198 -14.00 2.24 -18.17
N ARG A 199 -14.99 2.53 -19.04
CA ARG A 199 -15.75 1.50 -19.74
C ARG A 199 -14.85 0.60 -20.60
N PHE A 200 -13.90 1.20 -21.30
CA PHE A 200 -12.94 0.46 -22.12
C PHE A 200 -12.02 -0.44 -21.27
N LEU A 201 -11.47 0.08 -20.18
CA LEU A 201 -10.63 -0.69 -19.26
C LEU A 201 -11.41 -1.84 -18.61
N LEU A 202 -12.67 -1.61 -18.22
CA LEU A 202 -13.52 -2.65 -17.64
C LEU A 202 -13.84 -3.73 -18.67
N LEU A 203 -14.09 -3.37 -19.92
CA LEU A 203 -14.30 -4.32 -21.02
C LEU A 203 -13.05 -5.17 -21.28
N LEU A 204 -11.87 -4.55 -21.40
CA LEU A 204 -10.61 -5.30 -21.54
C LEU A 204 -10.33 -6.19 -20.32
N SER A 205 -10.58 -5.69 -19.11
CA SER A 205 -10.45 -6.45 -17.87
C SER A 205 -11.37 -7.67 -17.87
N TRP A 206 -12.60 -7.54 -18.37
CA TRP A 206 -13.53 -8.66 -18.50
C TRP A 206 -13.03 -9.72 -19.48
N PHE A 207 -12.43 -9.33 -20.60
CA PHE A 207 -11.81 -10.30 -21.53
C PHE A 207 -10.61 -11.05 -20.93
N VAL A 208 -9.80 -10.38 -20.09
CA VAL A 208 -8.59 -10.97 -19.53
C VAL A 208 -8.87 -11.78 -18.26
N ILE A 209 -9.69 -11.25 -17.36
CA ILE A 209 -9.91 -11.81 -16.01
C ILE A 209 -11.27 -12.48 -15.87
N GLY A 210 -12.24 -12.12 -16.73
CA GLY A 210 -13.63 -12.56 -16.62
C GLY A 210 -14.43 -11.76 -15.60
N ASP A 211 -15.59 -12.30 -15.25
CA ASP A 211 -16.44 -11.75 -14.19
C ASP A 211 -15.87 -12.11 -12.81
N THR A 212 -15.41 -11.09 -12.08
CA THR A 212 -14.83 -11.21 -10.75
C THR A 212 -15.88 -11.39 -9.65
N SER A 213 -17.17 -11.12 -9.93
CA SER A 213 -18.25 -11.24 -8.95
C SER A 213 -18.44 -12.70 -8.50
N ASN A 214 -18.28 -13.65 -9.42
CA ASN A 214 -18.31 -15.09 -9.15
C ASN A 214 -17.17 -15.55 -8.22
N LEU A 215 -16.12 -14.74 -8.09
CA LEU A 215 -14.99 -14.98 -7.18
C LEU A 215 -15.19 -14.29 -5.82
N GLY A 216 -16.33 -13.64 -5.58
CA GLY A 216 -16.58 -12.83 -4.38
C GLY A 216 -15.98 -11.43 -4.44
N LEU A 217 -15.52 -10.97 -5.61
CA LEU A 217 -14.93 -9.65 -5.82
C LEU A 217 -15.88 -8.79 -6.66
N THR A 218 -16.80 -8.12 -5.97
CA THR A 218 -17.80 -7.25 -6.58
C THR A 218 -17.20 -5.91 -6.97
N ARG A 219 -17.50 -5.43 -8.18
CA ARG A 219 -16.98 -4.17 -8.69
C ARG A 219 -17.83 -2.98 -8.21
N PRO A 220 -17.21 -1.83 -7.87
CA PRO A 220 -17.92 -0.59 -7.61
C PRO A 220 -18.74 -0.14 -8.84
N LYS A 221 -19.82 0.63 -8.60
CA LYS A 221 -20.63 1.22 -9.69
C LYS A 221 -19.88 2.26 -10.51
N LEU A 222 -19.06 3.07 -9.84
CA LEU A 222 -18.19 4.06 -10.49
C LEU A 222 -17.00 3.34 -11.14
N GLY A 223 -16.51 3.88 -12.25
CA GLY A 223 -15.35 3.32 -12.94
C GLY A 223 -14.05 3.45 -12.12
N PRO A 224 -13.00 2.67 -12.44
CA PRO A 224 -11.78 2.63 -11.65
C PRO A 224 -11.03 3.96 -11.55
N LEU A 225 -10.99 4.76 -12.62
CA LEU A 225 -10.34 6.06 -12.62
C LEU A 225 -11.23 7.13 -11.99
N GLU A 226 -12.53 7.12 -12.26
CA GLU A 226 -13.49 8.04 -11.64
C GLU A 226 -13.51 7.85 -10.11
N LEU A 227 -13.51 6.60 -9.63
CA LEU A 227 -13.43 6.27 -8.21
C LEU A 227 -12.12 6.78 -7.58
N LYS A 228 -11.00 6.63 -8.28
CA LYS A 228 -9.70 7.14 -7.82
C LYS A 228 -9.72 8.66 -7.67
N ASN A 229 -10.26 9.38 -8.64
CA ASN A 229 -10.32 10.84 -8.60
C ASN A 229 -11.21 11.37 -7.47
N LEU A 230 -12.32 10.67 -7.18
CA LEU A 230 -13.28 11.10 -6.16
C LEU A 230 -12.88 10.71 -4.74
N THR A 231 -12.27 9.54 -4.56
CA THR A 231 -12.06 8.93 -3.22
C THR A 231 -10.61 8.62 -2.89
N GLY A 232 -9.69 8.80 -3.84
CA GLY A 232 -8.31 8.35 -3.73
C GLY A 232 -8.12 6.83 -3.84
N LYS A 233 -9.20 6.04 -3.83
CA LYS A 233 -9.11 4.57 -3.90
C LYS A 233 -8.64 4.11 -5.28
N THR A 234 -7.42 3.59 -5.34
CA THR A 234 -6.85 3.03 -6.57
C THR A 234 -7.38 1.63 -6.85
N PRO A 235 -7.59 1.24 -8.12
CA PRO A 235 -7.85 -0.15 -8.47
C PRO A 235 -6.68 -1.04 -8.08
N VAL A 236 -6.97 -2.31 -7.81
CA VAL A 236 -5.97 -3.35 -7.64
C VAL A 236 -5.42 -3.72 -9.01
N LEU A 237 -4.10 -3.78 -9.12
CA LEU A 237 -3.41 -4.30 -10.30
C LEU A 237 -3.00 -5.75 -10.01
N ASP A 238 -3.75 -6.68 -10.57
CA ASP A 238 -3.51 -8.11 -10.40
C ASP A 238 -2.24 -8.57 -11.13
N VAL A 239 -1.44 -9.36 -10.41
CA VAL A 239 -0.19 -9.97 -10.85
C VAL A 239 -0.24 -11.50 -10.73
N GLY A 240 -1.44 -12.09 -10.65
CA GLY A 240 -1.65 -13.54 -10.55
C GLY A 240 -2.42 -13.99 -9.30
N THR A 241 -2.91 -13.07 -8.47
CA THR A 241 -3.71 -13.41 -7.28
C THR A 241 -5.08 -13.93 -7.70
N ILE A 242 -5.67 -13.37 -8.76
CA ILE A 242 -6.97 -13.84 -9.26
C ILE A 242 -6.91 -15.31 -9.70
N ASP A 243 -5.82 -15.74 -10.33
CA ASP A 243 -5.67 -17.16 -10.71
C ASP A 243 -5.58 -18.08 -9.49
N LYS A 244 -4.96 -17.61 -8.40
CA LYS A 244 -4.94 -18.33 -7.11
C LYS A 244 -6.32 -18.37 -6.44
N ILE A 245 -7.14 -17.32 -6.59
CA ILE A 245 -8.53 -17.32 -6.15
C ILE A 245 -9.36 -18.30 -6.98
N ARG A 246 -9.24 -18.25 -8.32
CA ARG A 246 -9.99 -19.11 -9.24
C ARG A 246 -9.67 -20.59 -9.04
N SER A 247 -8.41 -20.92 -8.76
CA SER A 247 -7.98 -22.29 -8.46
C SER A 247 -8.24 -22.73 -7.00
N GLY A 248 -8.84 -21.87 -6.17
CA GLY A 248 -9.20 -22.19 -4.78
C GLY A 248 -8.04 -22.16 -3.78
N HIS A 249 -6.82 -21.78 -4.19
CA HIS A 249 -5.67 -21.63 -3.30
C HIS A 249 -5.81 -20.43 -2.36
N VAL A 250 -6.49 -19.38 -2.80
CA VAL A 250 -6.90 -18.22 -1.99
C VAL A 250 -8.42 -18.25 -1.85
N GLN A 251 -8.95 -18.29 -0.64
CA GLN A 251 -10.40 -18.26 -0.43
C GLN A 251 -10.89 -16.86 -0.11
N VAL A 252 -11.93 -16.39 -0.81
CA VAL A 252 -12.56 -15.10 -0.49
C VAL A 252 -13.56 -15.27 0.65
N ARG A 253 -13.53 -14.34 1.61
CA ARG A 253 -14.40 -14.30 2.79
C ARG A 253 -15.03 -12.92 2.95
N PRO A 254 -16.27 -12.84 3.45
CA PRO A 254 -16.90 -11.56 3.74
C PRO A 254 -16.29 -10.94 5.00
N GLY A 255 -16.80 -9.78 5.41
CA GLY A 255 -16.34 -9.07 6.62
C GLY A 255 -16.27 -9.95 7.87
N ILE A 256 -15.36 -9.62 8.78
CA ILE A 256 -15.24 -10.25 10.10
C ILE A 256 -16.32 -9.66 11.00
N ARG A 257 -17.04 -10.52 11.72
CA ARG A 257 -17.97 -10.11 12.79
C ARG A 257 -17.23 -10.02 14.12
N ARG A 258 -16.53 -11.09 14.51
CA ARG A 258 -15.68 -11.13 15.71
C ARG A 258 -14.59 -12.19 15.60
N LEU A 259 -13.56 -12.01 16.40
CA LEU A 259 -12.48 -12.96 16.62
C LEU A 259 -12.76 -13.74 17.91
N LYS A 260 -12.32 -14.99 17.93
CA LYS A 260 -12.30 -15.89 19.08
C LYS A 260 -10.93 -16.55 19.11
N ARG A 261 -10.57 -17.20 20.22
CA ARG A 261 -9.24 -17.81 20.46
C ARG A 261 -8.45 -18.28 19.23
N LEU A 262 -8.98 -19.18 18.41
CA LEU A 262 -8.33 -19.59 17.14
C LEU A 262 -9.30 -19.53 15.95
N ALA A 263 -10.44 -18.87 16.13
CA ALA A 263 -11.56 -18.90 15.19
C ALA A 263 -11.99 -17.49 14.82
N VAL A 264 -12.40 -17.33 13.57
CA VAL A 264 -12.94 -16.08 13.03
C VAL A 264 -14.38 -16.33 12.66
N GLU A 265 -15.29 -15.55 13.25
CA GLU A 265 -16.70 -15.52 12.87
C GLU A 265 -16.91 -14.41 11.85
N PHE A 266 -17.40 -14.79 10.67
CA PHE A 266 -17.70 -13.86 9.58
C PHE A 266 -19.15 -13.35 9.65
N VAL A 267 -19.44 -12.24 8.99
CA VAL A 267 -20.78 -11.61 8.98
C VAL A 267 -21.88 -12.50 8.41
N ASN A 268 -21.54 -13.51 7.61
CA ASN A 268 -22.49 -14.51 7.09
C ASN A 268 -22.72 -15.69 8.05
N GLY A 269 -22.22 -15.62 9.28
CA GLY A 269 -22.36 -16.66 10.30
C GLY A 269 -21.35 -17.82 10.19
N ARG A 270 -20.50 -17.84 9.15
CA ARG A 270 -19.48 -18.87 8.99
C ARG A 270 -18.38 -18.69 10.05
N VAL A 271 -17.91 -19.79 10.61
CA VAL A 271 -16.80 -19.81 11.58
C VAL A 271 -15.68 -20.68 11.03
N GLU A 272 -14.47 -20.13 10.94
CA GLU A 272 -13.29 -20.84 10.45
C GLU A 272 -12.08 -20.60 11.35
N ASN A 273 -11.20 -21.59 11.44
CA ASN A 273 -9.99 -21.50 12.25
C ASN A 273 -8.81 -20.95 11.44
N TYR A 274 -8.03 -20.07 12.04
CA TYR A 274 -6.84 -19.45 11.43
C TYR A 274 -5.68 -19.41 12.43
N ASP A 275 -4.46 -19.59 11.92
CA ASP A 275 -3.24 -19.59 12.73
C ASP A 275 -2.62 -18.19 12.84
N ALA A 276 -2.91 -17.32 11.86
CA ALA A 276 -2.47 -15.94 11.84
C ALA A 276 -3.44 -15.04 11.07
N ILE A 277 -3.42 -13.76 11.40
CA ILE A 277 -4.17 -12.68 10.74
C ILE A 277 -3.16 -11.64 10.25
N ILE A 278 -3.24 -11.28 8.97
CA ILE A 278 -2.45 -10.19 8.39
C ILE A 278 -3.38 -9.02 8.07
N LEU A 279 -3.13 -7.87 8.68
CA LEU A 279 -3.91 -6.65 8.45
C LEU A 279 -3.35 -5.89 7.24
N ALA A 280 -4.05 -5.95 6.12
CA ALA A 280 -3.84 -5.17 4.90
C ALA A 280 -4.86 -4.00 4.83
N THR A 281 -5.07 -3.35 5.97
CA THR A 281 -6.12 -2.35 6.22
C THR A 281 -5.70 -0.92 5.87
N GLY A 282 -4.49 -0.74 5.34
CA GLY A 282 -4.01 0.52 4.79
C GLY A 282 -3.29 1.40 5.82
N TYR A 283 -3.10 2.65 5.44
CA TYR A 283 -2.35 3.64 6.20
C TYR A 283 -3.08 4.97 6.19
N LYS A 284 -2.72 5.86 7.12
CA LYS A 284 -3.17 7.25 7.16
C LYS A 284 -1.98 8.20 7.20
N SER A 285 -2.22 9.44 6.78
CA SER A 285 -1.24 10.52 6.88
C SER A 285 -1.08 10.91 8.35
N ASN A 286 0.15 11.19 8.76
CA ASN A 286 0.46 11.75 10.07
C ASN A 286 0.71 13.27 10.01
N VAL A 287 0.59 13.92 8.83
CA VAL A 287 0.81 15.37 8.70
C VAL A 287 0.02 16.19 9.72
N PRO A 288 -1.28 15.89 9.98
CA PRO A 288 -2.05 16.66 10.96
C PRO A 288 -1.56 16.56 12.41
N SER A 289 -0.71 15.57 12.76
CA SER A 289 -0.23 15.42 14.14
C SER A 289 0.94 16.34 14.50
N TRP A 290 1.69 16.82 13.51
CA TRP A 290 2.89 17.65 13.72
C TRP A 290 2.85 18.99 13.00
N LEU A 291 2.11 19.12 11.88
CA LEU A 291 1.95 20.39 11.18
C LEU A 291 0.76 21.17 11.74
N LYS A 292 1.03 22.30 12.41
CA LYS A 292 -0.01 23.23 12.89
C LYS A 292 -0.05 24.43 11.96
N VAL A 293 -1.07 24.44 11.09
CA VAL A 293 -1.35 25.52 10.13
C VAL A 293 -2.30 26.53 10.75
#